data_AF-A0A8J7CMZ2-F1
#
_entry.id   AF-A0A8J7CMZ2-F1
#
_cell.length_a   1.000
_cell.length_b   1.000
_cell.length_c   1.000
_cell.angle_alpha   90.00
_cell.angle_beta   90.00
_cell.angle_gamma   90.00
#
_symmetry.space_group_name_H-M   'P 1'
#
loop_
_entity.id
_entity.type
_entity.pdbx_description
1 polymer ?
#
loop_
_entity_poly.entity_id
_entity_poly.type
_entity_poly.pdbx_seq_one_letter_code
_entity_poly.pdbx_strand_id
1 'polypeptide(L)' 'MHFTVKDKVSNLSFNEYQTLKLLCHLSKNLFNEALYSVRQFYFAEKKYLRYEQNYHVCKDSKNYELLR' A
#
# COMPACT_ATOMS: atom_id res chain seq x y z
N MET A 1 20.76 5.32 -11.06
CA MET A 1 20.73 4.10 -10.23
C MET A 1 20.17 4.47 -8.86
N HIS A 2 19.07 3.86 -8.41
CA HIS A 2 18.58 4.08 -7.05
C HIS A 2 19.37 3.13 -6.14
N PHE A 3 20.30 3.65 -5.35
CA PHE A 3 21.01 2.84 -4.36
C PHE A 3 19.98 2.37 -3.34
N THR A 4 19.65 1.08 -3.38
CA THR A 4 18.79 0.49 -2.35
C THR A 4 19.70 0.15 -1.17
N VAL A 5 19.64 0.97 -0.12
CA VAL A 5 20.31 0.64 1.14
C VAL A 5 19.55 -0.54 1.74
N LYS A 6 20.18 -1.72 1.76
CA LYS A 6 19.66 -2.87 2.50
C LYS A 6 20.17 -2.76 3.93
N ASP A 7 19.51 -1.94 4.73
CA ASP A 7 19.75 -1.95 6.16
C ASP A 7 19.11 -3.20 6.76
N LYS A 8 19.93 -4.03 7.41
CA LYS A 8 19.42 -5.14 8.21
C LYS A 8 18.86 -4.51 9.47
N VAL A 9 17.52 -4.41 9.57
CA VAL A 9 16.87 -3.96 10.79
C VAL A 9 17.29 -4.93 11.90
N SER A 10 18.23 -4.51 12.74
CA SER A 10 18.77 -5.28 13.85
C SER A 10 17.82 -5.12 15.05
N ASN A 11 17.80 -6.13 15.92
CA ASN A 11 16.98 -6.20 17.14
C ASN A 11 15.50 -6.57 16.99
N LEU A 12 15.10 -7.27 15.92
CA LEU A 12 13.79 -7.92 15.86
C LEU A 12 13.90 -9.43 16.09
N SER A 13 12.96 -9.98 16.85
CA SER A 13 12.68 -11.41 16.87
C SER A 13 12.19 -11.88 15.49
N PHE A 14 12.23 -13.19 15.25
CA PHE A 14 11.73 -13.78 14.02
C PHE A 14 10.29 -13.37 13.72
N ASN A 15 9.41 -13.40 14.73
CA ASN A 15 8.00 -13.04 14.58
C ASN A 15 7.83 -11.56 14.21
N GLU A 16 8.54 -10.66 14.87
CA GLU A 16 8.44 -9.23 14.56
C GLU A 16 8.97 -8.92 13.14
N TYR A 17 10.03 -9.61 12.71
CA TYR A 17 10.52 -9.50 11.33
C TYR A 17 9.49 -10.00 10.31
N GLN A 18 8.82 -11.12 10.57
CA GLN A 18 7.75 -11.61 9.69
C GLN A 18 6.56 -10.65 9.66
N THR A 19 6.16 -10.09 10.80
CA THR A 19 5.11 -9.07 10.89
C THR A 19 5.48 -7.84 10.07
N LEU A 20 6.70 -7.32 10.20
CA LEU A 20 7.19 -6.19 9.41
C LEU A 20 7.12 -6.49 7.91
N LYS A 21 7.59 -7.67 7.49
CA LYS A 21 7.56 -8.10 6.09
C LYS A 21 6.14 -8.18 5.54
N LEU A 22 5.19 -8.68 6.34
CA LEU A 22 3.78 -8.73 6.00
C LEU A 22 3.18 -7.33 5.85
N LEU A 23 3.42 -6.44 6.83
CA LEU A 23 2.96 -5.06 6.79
C LEU A 23 3.49 -4.31 5.55
N CYS A 24 4.76 -4.48 5.20
CA CYS A 24 5.32 -3.92 3.98
C CYS A 24 4.64 -4.46 2.72
N HIS A 25 4.33 -5.76 2.67
CA HIS A 25 3.61 -6.36 1.54
C HIS A 25 2.20 -5.81 1.41
N LEU A 26 1.44 -5.76 2.51
CA LEU A 26 0.07 -5.24 2.51
C LEU A 26 0.04 -3.75 2.14
N SER A 27 0.97 -2.97 2.68
CA SER A 27 1.11 -1.53 2.36
C SER A 27 1.40 -1.30 0.89
N LYS A 28 2.34 -2.06 0.29
CA LYS A 28 2.62 -2.03 -1.15
C LYS A 28 1.37 -2.38 -1.97
N ASN A 29 0.64 -3.42 -1.58
CA ASN A 29 -0.54 -3.85 -2.32
C ASN A 29 -1.66 -2.80 -2.25
N LEU A 30 -1.92 -2.25 -1.07
CA LEU A 30 -2.89 -1.18 -0.87
C LEU A 30 -2.53 0.08 -1.68
N PHE A 31 -1.24 0.43 -1.74
CA PHE A 31 -0.76 1.53 -2.57
C PHE A 31 -1.04 1.28 -4.07
N ASN A 32 -0.73 0.07 -4.55
CA ASN A 32 -0.98 -0.29 -5.95
C ASN A 32 -2.47 -0.26 -6.31
N GLU A 33 -3.32 -0.70 -5.38
CA GLU A 33 -4.77 -0.66 -5.51
C GLU A 33 -5.29 0.78 -5.58
N ALA A 34 -4.86 1.65 -4.66
CA ALA A 34 -5.20 3.07 -4.67
C ALA A 34 -4.74 3.77 -5.96
N LEU A 35 -3.52 3.46 -6.43
CA LEU A 35 -2.97 4.00 -7.67
C LEU A 35 -3.76 3.54 -8.89
N TYR A 36 -4.18 2.27 -8.90
CA TYR A 36 -5.01 1.72 -9.96
C TYR A 36 -6.37 2.45 -10.04
N SER A 37 -7.04 2.64 -8.91
CA SER A 37 -8.31 3.37 -8.83
C SER A 37 -8.20 4.80 -9.38
N VAL A 38 -7.14 5.53 -9.02
CA VAL A 38 -6.88 6.88 -9.56
C VAL A 38 -6.70 6.85 -11.08
N ARG A 39 -5.94 5.89 -11.61
CA ARG A 39 -5.71 5.76 -13.05
C ARG A 39 -6.99 5.43 -13.81
N GLN A 40 -7.78 4.47 -13.32
CA GLN A 40 -9.06 4.10 -13.95
C GLN A 40 -10.02 5.28 -13.98
N PHE A 41 -10.15 5.99 -12.86
CA PHE A 41 -10.99 7.19 -12.78
C PHE A 41 -10.53 8.28 -13.76
N TYR A 42 -9.22 8.52 -13.86
CA TYR A 42 -8.69 9.47 -14.84
C TYR A 42 -8.97 9.04 -16.28
N PHE A 43 -8.85 7.76 -16.62
CA PHE A 43 -9.14 7.31 -17.97
C PHE A 43 -10.60 7.51 -18.37
N ALA A 44 -11.53 7.25 -17.46
CA ALA A 44 -12.96 7.43 -17.65
C ALA A 44 -13.38 8.91 -17.65
N GLU A 45 -12.98 9.67 -16.64
CA GLU A 45 -13.54 11.00 -16.34
C GLU A 45 -12.61 12.17 -16.73
N LYS A 46 -11.36 11.87 -17.12
CA LYS A 46 -10.28 12.87 -17.34
C LYS A 46 -10.04 13.78 -16.13
N LYS A 47 -10.36 13.30 -14.93
CA LYS A 47 -10.25 14.02 -13.66
C LYS A 47 -9.38 13.24 -12.68
N TYR A 48 -8.84 13.95 -11.69
CA TYR A 48 -8.12 13.34 -10.58
C TYR A 48 -9.12 12.84 -9.52
N LEU A 49 -8.95 11.58 -9.09
CA LEU A 49 -9.70 11.02 -7.98
C LEU A 49 -9.07 11.49 -6.66
N ARG A 50 -9.81 12.25 -5.86
CA ARG A 50 -9.30 12.79 -4.59
C ARG A 50 -9.10 11.70 -3.55
N TYR A 51 -8.24 11.97 -2.59
CA TYR A 51 -7.89 11.02 -1.54
C TYR A 51 -9.11 10.53 -0.77
N GLU A 52 -10.05 11.40 -0.38
CA GLU A 52 -11.22 11.06 0.42
C GLU A 52 -12.11 10.05 -0.32
N GLN A 53 -12.28 10.25 -1.62
CA GLN A 53 -13.06 9.35 -2.48
C GLN A 53 -12.34 8.01 -2.66
N ASN A 54 -11.03 8.05 -2.92
CA ASN A 54 -10.23 6.85 -3.09
C ASN A 54 -10.10 6.04 -1.79
N TYR A 55 -10.08 6.73 -0.64
CA TYR A 55 -10.08 6.12 0.68
C TYR A 55 -11.30 5.22 0.86
N HIS A 56 -12.51 5.68 0.49
CA HIS A 56 -13.70 4.84 0.57
C HIS A 56 -13.61 3.58 -0.30
N VAL A 57 -13.02 3.69 -1.50
CA VAL A 57 -12.78 2.53 -2.38
C VAL A 57 -11.78 1.56 -1.75
N CYS A 58 -10.69 2.06 -1.19
CA CYS A 58 -9.63 1.23 -0.62
C CYS A 58 -9.97 0.71 0.80
N LYS A 59 -10.90 1.33 1.52
CA LYS A 59 -11.25 0.96 2.91
C LYS A 59 -11.86 -0.43 2.99
N ASP A 60 -12.60 -0.84 1.97
CA ASP A 60 -13.26 -2.14 1.90
C ASP A 60 -12.34 -3.22 1.29
N SER A 61 -11.10 -2.87 0.96
CA SER A 61 -10.08 -3.80 0.47
C SER A 61 -9.60 -4.73 1.58
N LYS A 62 -9.41 -6.01 1.23
CA LYS A 62 -8.73 -6.99 2.09
C LYS A 62 -7.33 -6.53 2.52
N ASN A 63 -6.62 -5.78 1.68
CA ASN A 63 -5.30 -5.24 2.04
C ASN A 63 -5.40 -4.23 3.19
N TYR A 64 -6.44 -3.39 3.18
CA TYR A 64 -6.71 -2.40 4.23
C TYR A 64 -7.21 -3.08 5.52
N GLU A 65 -8.08 -4.09 5.38
CA GLU A 65 -8.57 -4.89 6.50
C GLU A 65 -7.42 -5.59 7.25
N LEU A 66 -6.49 -6.22 6.54
CA LEU A 66 -5.36 -6.94 7.13
C LEU A 66 -4.27 -6.00 7.71
N LEU A 67 -4.29 -4.72 7.36
CA LEU A 67 -3.39 -3.70 7.92
C LEU A 67 -3.89 -3.11 9.24
N ARG A 68 -5.16 -3.32 9.58
CA ARG A 68 -5.82 -2.76 10.77
C ARG A 68 -5.52 -3.57 12.02
#